data_AF-A0A350P1Q2-F1
#
_entry.id   AF-A0A350P1Q2-F1
#
_cell.length_a   1.000
_cell.length_b   1.000
_cell.length_c   1.000
_cell.angle_alpha   90.00
_cell.angle_beta   90.00
_cell.angle_gamma   90.00
#
_symmetry.space_group_name_H-M   'P 1'
#
loop_
_entity.id
_entity.type
_entity.pdbx_description
1 polymer ?
#
loop_
_entity_poly.entity_id
_entity_poly.type
_entity_poly.pdbx_seq_one_letter_code
_entity_poly.pdbx_strand_id
1 'polypeptide(L)'
;MEKQVDRIAELSAAIAELNAEKQELLDLLKAEGEGKYFGTEHYVVVSRSERSTLDPKAVRKKLSRQFIVAHTRVTEVLSASLRGYNSKREAA
;
A
#
# COMPACT_ATOMS: atom_id res chain seq x y z
N MET A 1 -18.18 -18.43 6.62
CA MET A 1 -17.10 -17.50 7.01
C MET A 1 -15.73 -18.13 6.81
N GLU A 2 -15.43 -19.30 7.40
CA GLU A 2 -14.14 -20.00 7.24
C GLU A 2 -13.71 -20.15 5.77
N LYS A 3 -14.56 -20.77 4.92
CA LYS A 3 -14.31 -20.87 3.46
C LYS A 3 -14.04 -19.53 2.75
N GLN A 4 -14.61 -18.43 3.25
CA GLN A 4 -14.37 -17.11 2.66
C GLN A 4 -13.00 -16.56 3.10
N VAL A 5 -12.61 -16.79 4.35
CA VAL A 5 -11.28 -16.43 4.85
C VAL A 5 -10.20 -17.22 4.12
N ASP A 6 -10.40 -18.53 3.93
CA ASP A 6 -9.45 -19.38 3.18
C ASP A 6 -9.33 -18.91 1.73
N ARG A 7 -10.47 -18.64 1.07
CA ARG A 7 -10.45 -18.11 -0.30
C ARG A 7 -9.77 -16.75 -0.41
N ILE A 8 -9.95 -15.88 0.60
CA ILE A 8 -9.23 -14.60 0.67
C ILE A 8 -7.73 -14.83 0.82
N ALA A 9 -7.32 -15.83 1.61
CA ALA A 9 -5.91 -16.18 1.76
C ALA A 9 -5.28 -16.69 0.47
N GLU A 10 -5.95 -17.60 -0.25
CA GLU A 10 -5.51 -18.10 -1.55
C GLU A 10 -5.36 -16.96 -2.58
N LEU A 11 -6.38 -16.09 -2.68
CA LEU A 11 -6.33 -14.95 -3.59
C LEU A 11 -5.21 -13.97 -3.21
N SER A 12 -5.00 -13.74 -1.92
CA SER A 12 -3.93 -12.85 -1.44
C SER A 12 -2.55 -13.41 -1.80
N ALA A 13 -2.35 -14.73 -1.70
CA ALA A 13 -1.10 -15.38 -2.09
C ALA A 13 -0.85 -15.25 -3.60
N ALA A 14 -1.84 -15.57 -4.43
CA ALA A 14 -1.71 -15.45 -5.89
C ALA A 14 -1.45 -14.00 -6.32
N ILE A 15 -2.15 -13.03 -5.72
CA ILE A 15 -1.94 -11.60 -5.98
C ILE A 15 -0.53 -11.15 -5.56
N ALA A 16 0.01 -11.68 -4.47
CA ALA A 16 1.35 -11.34 -4.00
C ALA A 16 2.43 -11.75 -5.02
N GLU A 17 2.34 -12.97 -5.55
CA GLU A 17 3.27 -13.47 -6.57
C GLU A 17 3.18 -12.62 -7.86
N LEU A 18 1.97 -12.40 -8.38
CA LEU A 18 1.77 -11.60 -9.58
C LEU A 18 2.21 -10.13 -9.41
N ASN A 19 2.02 -9.56 -8.23
CA ASN A 19 2.50 -8.20 -7.95
C ASN A 19 4.02 -8.13 -7.83
N ALA A 20 4.69 -9.18 -7.35
CA ALA A 20 6.15 -9.23 -7.31
C ALA A 20 6.73 -9.21 -8.73
N GLU A 21 6.23 -10.09 -9.61
CA GLU A 21 6.64 -10.15 -11.02
C GLU A 21 6.38 -8.81 -11.74
N LYS A 22 5.18 -8.25 -11.55
CA LYS A 22 4.85 -6.92 -12.09
C LYS A 22 5.80 -5.83 -11.59
N GLN A 23 6.15 -5.87 -10.30
CA GLN A 23 7.01 -4.86 -9.70
C GLN A 23 8.44 -4.95 -10.25
N GLU A 24 8.96 -6.16 -10.44
CA GLU A 24 10.26 -6.40 -11.09
C GLU A 24 10.30 -5.80 -12.51
N LEU A 25 9.27 -6.08 -13.33
CA LEU A 25 9.16 -5.51 -14.68
C LEU A 25 9.08 -3.97 -14.66
N LEU A 26 8.33 -3.39 -13.72
CA LEU A 26 8.25 -1.94 -13.59
C LEU A 26 9.58 -1.32 -13.15
N ASP A 27 10.34 -1.98 -12.29
CA ASP A 27 11.63 -1.47 -11.84
C ASP A 27 12.69 -1.51 -12.93
N LEU A 28 12.64 -2.50 -13.84
CA LEU A 28 13.43 -2.48 -15.08
C LEU A 28 13.10 -1.24 -15.93
N LEU A 29 11.81 -0.96 -16.17
CA LEU A 29 11.41 0.22 -16.95
C LEU A 29 11.78 1.55 -16.27
N LYS A 30 11.74 1.61 -14.93
CA LYS A 30 12.20 2.80 -14.19
C LYS A 30 13.72 3.00 -14.31
N ALA A 31 14.49 1.92 -14.41
CA ALA A 31 15.94 2.00 -14.57
C ALA A 31 16.35 2.54 -15.95
N GLU A 32 15.53 2.29 -16.98
CA GLU A 32 15.72 2.85 -18.33
C GLU A 32 15.44 4.36 -18.38
N GLY A 33 14.55 4.84 -17.50
CA GLY A 33 14.29 6.26 -17.29
C GLY A 33 12.87 6.69 -17.61
N GLU A 34 12.65 8.01 -17.62
CA GLU A 34 11.34 8.61 -17.90
C GLU A 34 10.97 8.45 -19.37
N GLY A 35 9.74 8.03 -19.63
CA GLY A 35 9.31 7.73 -20.99
C GLY A 35 7.99 6.98 -21.08
N LYS A 36 7.58 6.72 -22.32
CA LYS A 36 6.46 5.84 -22.64
C LYS A 36 6.99 4.56 -23.27
N TYR A 37 6.64 3.42 -22.68
CA TYR A 37 7.01 2.10 -23.14
C TYR A 37 5.78 1.39 -23.69
N PHE A 38 5.82 0.95 -24.94
CA PHE A 38 4.66 0.42 -25.65
C PHE A 38 4.72 -1.11 -25.75
N GLY A 39 3.61 -1.76 -25.42
CA GLY A 39 3.33 -3.16 -25.76
C GLY A 39 2.29 -3.25 -26.87
N THR A 40 1.80 -4.46 -27.14
CA THR A 40 0.87 -4.72 -28.26
C THR A 40 -0.49 -4.02 -28.09
N GLU A 41 -1.04 -4.02 -26.88
CA GLU A 41 -2.37 -3.46 -26.59
C GLU A 41 -2.34 -2.30 -25.58
N HIS A 42 -1.23 -2.13 -24.85
CA HIS A 42 -1.11 -1.21 -23.71
C HIS A 42 0.24 -0.50 -23.73
N TYR A 43 0.35 0.62 -23.01
CA TYR A 43 1.62 1.31 -22.78
C TYR A 43 1.78 1.69 -21.30
N VAL A 44 3.03 1.77 -20.86
CA VAL A 44 3.43 2.17 -19.51
C VAL A 44 4.11 3.54 -19.58
N VAL A 45 3.74 4.45 -18.67
CA VAL A 45 4.37 5.76 -18.57
C VAL A 45 5.19 5.82 -17.29
N VAL A 46 6.49 6.03 -17.42
CA VAL A 46 7.39 6.33 -16.31
C VAL A 46 7.60 7.84 -16.29
N SER A 47 7.23 8.47 -15.18
CA SER A 47 7.38 9.92 -14.99
C SER A 47 7.97 10.21 -13.62
N ARG A 48 8.79 11.25 -13.53
CA ARG A 48 9.27 11.78 -12.26
C ARG A 48 8.26 12.79 -11.73
N SER A 49 7.96 12.67 -10.44
CA SER A 49 7.15 13.64 -9.73
C SER A 49 7.80 14.00 -8.41
N GLU A 50 7.70 15.26 -8.03
CA GLU A 50 8.08 15.72 -6.71
C GLU A 50 6.85 15.70 -5.81
N ARG A 51 7.00 15.14 -4.60
CA ARG A 51 5.93 15.12 -3.61
C ARG A 51 6.36 15.93 -2.40
N SER A 52 5.68 17.04 -2.17
CA SER A 52 5.75 17.76 -0.90
C SER A 52 4.84 17.08 0.12
N THR A 53 5.41 16.55 1.20
CA THR A 53 4.66 16.01 2.33
C THR A 53 4.71 16.99 3.50
N LEU A 54 3.56 17.23 4.14
CA LEU A 54 3.50 18.05 5.35
C LEU A 54 4.30 17.35 6.45
N ASP A 55 5.21 18.06 7.12
CA ASP A 55 5.91 17.53 8.30
C ASP A 55 5.05 17.72 9.56
N PRO A 56 4.36 16.67 10.04
CA PRO A 56 3.51 16.80 11.22
C PRO A 56 4.32 17.09 12.49
N LYS A 57 5.60 16.74 12.55
CA LYS A 57 6.45 17.03 13.73
C LYS A 57 6.75 18.52 13.80
N ALA A 58 7.15 19.14 12.70
CA ALA A 58 7.36 20.59 12.64
C ALA A 58 6.06 21.37 12.88
N VAL A 59 4.94 20.91 12.31
CA VAL A 59 3.63 21.55 12.48
C VAL A 59 3.17 21.49 13.94
N ARG A 60 3.28 20.33 14.60
CA ARG A 60 2.89 20.16 16.01
C ARG A 60 3.71 21.02 16.98
N LYS A 61 4.94 21.41 16.62
CA LYS A 61 5.75 22.35 17.41
C LYS A 61 5.20 23.79 17.36
N LYS A 62 4.48 24.15 16.28
CA LYS A 62 3.94 25.50 16.07
C LYS A 62 2.48 25.64 16.49
N LEU A 63 1.68 24.59 16.31
CA LEU A 63 0.25 24.63 16.62
C LEU A 63 -0.02 24.33 18.09
N SER A 64 -0.92 25.10 18.69
CA SER A 64 -1.39 24.80 20.06
C SER A 64 -2.23 23.53 20.07
N ARG A 65 -2.25 22.83 21.22
CA ARG A 65 -3.09 21.64 21.41
C ARG A 65 -4.57 21.93 21.16
N GLN A 66 -5.06 23.10 21.58
CA GLN A 66 -6.45 23.51 21.37
C GLN A 66 -6.78 23.63 19.87
N PHE A 67 -5.89 24.24 19.09
CA PHE A 67 -6.09 24.39 17.65
C PHE A 67 -6.16 23.03 16.93
N ILE A 68 -5.26 22.10 17.29
CA ILE A 68 -5.25 20.75 16.71
C ILE A 68 -6.55 20.02 17.02
N VAL A 69 -7.02 20.08 18.26
CA VAL A 69 -8.28 19.42 18.66
C VAL A 69 -9.47 20.00 17.91
N ALA A 70 -9.58 21.33 17.83
CA ALA A 70 -10.69 22.01 17.16
C ALA A 70 -10.79 21.69 15.65
N HIS A 71 -9.67 21.32 15.02
CA HIS A 71 -9.59 21.04 13.58
C HIS A 71 -9.29 19.58 13.25
N THR A 72 -9.49 18.67 14.21
CA THR A 72 -9.38 17.21 13.97
C THR A 72 -10.77 16.61 13.85
N ARG A 73 -11.10 16.06 12.67
CA ARG A 73 -12.34 15.30 12.45
C ARG A 73 -12.11 13.82 12.77
N VAL A 74 -12.95 13.25 13.63
CA VAL A 74 -13.01 11.80 13.84
C VAL A 74 -13.90 11.19 12.75
N THR A 75 -13.40 10.14 12.09
CA THR A 75 -14.16 9.35 11.11
C THR A 75 -14.01 7.89 11.46
N GLU A 76 -15.13 7.21 11.68
CA GLU A 76 -15.13 5.78 11.95
C GLU A 76 -14.87 5.00 10.66
N VAL A 77 -13.94 4.06 10.72
CA VAL A 77 -13.57 3.19 9.59
C VAL A 77 -13.49 1.75 10.10
N LEU A 78 -14.21 0.85 9.44
CA LEU A 78 -14.08 -0.59 9.64
C LEU A 78 -13.13 -1.16 8.60
N SER A 79 -11.98 -1.66 9.04
CA SER A 79 -10.98 -2.27 8.17
C SER A 79 -10.88 -3.78 8.41
N ALA A 80 -10.78 -4.56 7.34
CA ALA A 80 -10.42 -5.97 7.42
C ALA A 80 -8.94 -6.16 7.10
N SER A 81 -8.25 -7.03 7.85
CA SER A 81 -6.87 -7.44 7.56
C SER A 81 -6.75 -8.95 7.72
N LEU A 82 -6.18 -9.63 6.74
CA LEU A 82 -5.86 -11.06 6.84
C LEU A 82 -4.61 -11.25 7.70
N ARG A 83 -4.67 -12.14 8.69
CA ARG A 83 -3.53 -12.52 9.56
C ARG A 83 -3.45 -14.05 9.61
N GLY A 84 -2.25 -14.59 9.46
CA GLY A 84 -2.02 -16.02 9.69
C GLY A 84 -1.95 -16.35 11.18
N TYR A 85 -2.36 -17.56 11.56
CA TYR A 85 -2.00 -18.11 12.86
C TYR A 85 -0.52 -18.51 12.79
N ASN A 86 0.30 -17.96 13.69
CA ASN A 86 1.71 -18.33 13.80
C ASN A 86 1.85 -19.87 13.91
N SER A 87 2.88 -20.45 13.30
CA SER A 87 3.18 -21.90 13.25
C SER A 87 3.45 -22.58 14.62
N LYS A 88 3.08 -21.95 15.73
CA LYS A 88 3.18 -22.47 17.10
C LYS A 88 1.82 -22.85 17.71
N ARG A 89 0.83 -23.18 16.88
CA ARG A 89 -0.48 -23.66 17.32
C ARG A 89 -0.69 -25.18 17.19
N GLU A 90 0.39 -25.94 16.96
CA GLU A 90 0.43 -27.39 17.12
C GLU A 90 1.27 -27.75 18.35
N ALA A 91 0.77 -27.43 19.54
CA ALA A 91 1.23 -27.99 20.82
C ALA A 91 0.23 -27.64 21.92
N ALA A 92 -0.95 -28.26 21.88
CA ALA A 92 -1.85 -28.44 23.02
C ALA A 92 -2.77 -29.62 22.75
#